data_AF-A0A4R6VMK8-F1
#
_entry.id   AF-A0A4R6VMK8-F1
#
_cell.length_a   1.000
_cell.length_b   1.000
_cell.length_c   1.000
_cell.angle_alpha   90.00
_cell.angle_beta   90.00
_cell.angle_gamma   90.00
#
_symmetry.space_group_name_H-M   'P 1'
#
loop_
_entity.id
_entity.type
_entity.pdbx_description
1 polymer ?
#
loop_
_entity_poly.entity_id
_entity_poly.type
_entity_poly.pdbx_seq_one_letter_code
_entity_poly.pdbx_strand_id
1 'polypeptide(L)'
;MSIRRRLAAAVVTGAAALTLAGLGAGTAAAADPIATIPDLTGQSSSVRLDSGFTDALGQLQVTPGTIGDATLQDGSVRFPITGGNVTVYRPGDADPYVQGRIEHDGSGLSLTKGDTKVELTDFVIDPGNPATLSGKVSAGGQTLAESAVLFDLDGSTLQPIQTDAAAGTATLTGTTVRLSSGAADALNQAFGTDAIRGGLTIGVATIVVNLPGQMPAMPQGGVETGGGSTSGPDTALVLAGVAALVAAGGVGLVARRRAGAHRG
;
A
#
# COMPACT_ATOMS: atom_id res chain seq x y z
N MET A 1 34.35 0.25 72.81
CA MET A 1 35.64 -0.16 72.21
C MET A 1 35.88 0.70 70.99
N SER A 2 36.81 1.64 71.14
CA SER A 2 37.25 2.63 70.17
C SER A 2 38.05 1.96 69.05
N ILE A 3 38.00 2.48 67.82
CA ILE A 3 39.17 2.84 66.99
C ILE A 3 38.68 3.60 65.74
N ARG A 4 39.27 4.79 65.57
CA ARG A 4 39.16 5.70 64.41
C ARG A 4 40.22 5.33 63.36
N ARG A 5 40.15 6.00 62.19
CA ARG A 5 41.22 6.30 61.19
C ARG A 5 41.39 5.21 60.10
N ARG A 6 41.64 5.52 58.81
CA ARG A 6 42.22 6.69 58.13
C ARG A 6 41.90 6.63 56.62
N LEU A 7 41.89 7.81 55.99
CA LEU A 7 42.01 8.04 54.54
C LEU A 7 43.31 7.45 53.97
N ALA A 8 43.27 6.98 52.72
CA ALA A 8 44.44 6.98 51.83
C ALA A 8 43.96 7.04 50.37
N ALA A 9 44.12 8.22 49.77
CA ALA A 9 44.15 8.40 48.33
C ALA A 9 45.46 7.82 47.78
N ALA A 10 45.39 7.11 46.66
CA ALA A 10 46.55 6.75 45.86
C ALA A 10 46.26 7.13 44.41
N VAL A 11 46.86 8.25 44.00
CA VAL A 11 47.04 8.63 42.59
C VAL A 11 48.11 7.71 42.03
N VAL A 12 47.79 6.93 41.00
CA VAL A 12 48.78 6.23 40.17
C VAL A 12 48.67 6.78 38.76
N THR A 13 49.63 7.63 38.42
CA THR A 13 49.98 8.03 37.06
C THR A 13 50.58 6.82 36.34
N GLY A 14 49.80 6.24 35.42
CA GLY A 14 50.27 5.22 34.48
C GLY A 14 49.77 5.56 33.09
N ALA A 15 50.65 6.10 32.25
CA ALA A 15 50.39 6.33 30.84
C ALA A 15 50.36 4.98 30.11
N ALA A 16 49.17 4.38 30.00
CA ALA A 16 48.91 3.29 29.08
C ALA A 16 48.42 3.91 27.76
N ALA A 17 49.25 3.83 26.72
CA ALA A 17 48.84 4.08 25.36
C ALA A 17 47.81 3.01 24.96
N LEU A 18 46.52 3.26 25.20
CA LEU A 18 45.47 2.53 24.52
C LEU A 18 45.47 2.97 23.08
N THR A 19 45.93 2.08 22.21
CA THR A 19 45.58 2.08 20.80
C THR A 19 44.05 2.14 20.71
N LEU A 20 43.50 3.29 20.30
CA LEU A 20 42.12 3.38 19.84
C LEU A 20 42.04 2.50 18.58
N ALA A 21 41.71 1.23 18.76
CA ALA A 21 41.12 0.44 17.71
C ALA A 21 39.87 1.21 17.30
N GLY A 22 39.94 1.88 16.15
CA GLY A 22 38.82 2.59 15.56
C GLY A 22 37.66 1.62 15.45
N LEU A 23 36.70 1.76 16.37
CA LEU A 23 35.33 1.38 16.12
C LEU A 23 34.92 2.27 14.94
N GLY A 24 35.13 1.75 13.74
CA GLY A 24 34.42 2.24 12.58
C GLY A 24 32.96 2.10 12.94
N ALA A 25 32.34 3.21 13.32
CA ALA A 25 30.92 3.37 13.20
C ALA A 25 30.65 3.19 11.71
N GLY A 26 30.46 1.93 11.30
CA GLY A 26 29.83 1.61 10.05
C GLY A 26 28.48 2.28 10.16
N THR A 27 28.36 3.47 9.57
CA THR A 27 27.07 3.97 9.13
C THR A 27 26.53 2.86 8.26
N ALA A 28 25.59 2.06 8.81
CA ALA A 28 24.83 1.13 8.00
C ALA A 28 24.33 1.97 6.82
N ALA A 29 24.82 1.67 5.62
CA ALA A 29 24.37 2.36 4.43
C ALA A 29 22.85 2.18 4.41
N ALA A 30 22.10 3.28 4.43
CA ALA A 30 20.66 3.22 4.29
C ALA A 30 20.38 2.45 3.00
N ALA A 31 19.58 1.39 3.08
CA ALA A 31 19.23 0.60 1.91
C ALA A 31 18.64 1.51 0.82
N ASP A 32 19.02 1.28 -0.44
CA ASP A 32 18.42 2.01 -1.54
C ASP A 32 16.98 1.53 -1.74
N PRO A 33 15.98 2.44 -1.75
CA PRO A 33 14.60 2.07 -2.02
C PRO A 33 14.45 1.59 -3.48
N ILE A 34 13.59 0.60 -3.70
CA ILE A 34 13.24 0.12 -5.03
C ILE A 34 12.20 1.02 -5.71
N ALA A 35 11.39 1.73 -4.92
CA ALA A 35 10.42 2.69 -5.40
C ALA A 35 10.11 3.71 -4.30
N THR A 36 9.94 4.96 -4.70
CA THR A 36 9.47 6.04 -3.82
C THR A 36 8.38 6.82 -4.53
N ILE A 37 7.26 6.99 -3.86
CA ILE A 37 6.13 7.80 -4.30
C ILE A 37 5.98 8.92 -3.25
N PRO A 38 6.51 10.12 -3.52
CA PRO A 38 6.50 11.22 -2.56
C PRO A 38 5.10 11.79 -2.33
N ASP A 39 4.28 11.81 -3.37
CA ASP A 39 2.88 12.25 -3.34
C ASP A 39 2.00 11.12 -3.85
N LEU A 40 1.35 10.42 -2.93
CA LEU A 40 0.37 9.40 -3.27
C LEU A 40 -0.87 10.05 -3.88
N THR A 41 -0.91 10.01 -5.20
CA THR A 41 -2.17 10.13 -5.95
C THR A 41 -2.56 8.71 -6.33
N GLY A 42 -3.75 8.27 -5.92
CA GLY A 42 -4.10 6.85 -6.00
C GLY A 42 -5.59 6.62 -6.17
N GLN A 43 -5.95 5.38 -6.49
CA GLN A 43 -7.34 5.00 -6.73
C GLN A 43 -8.07 4.75 -5.42
N SER A 44 -7.58 3.80 -4.62
CA SER A 44 -8.25 3.38 -3.38
C SER A 44 -7.49 2.31 -2.62
N SER A 45 -7.76 2.25 -1.33
CA SER A 45 -7.59 1.04 -0.52
C SER A 45 -8.95 0.35 -0.37
N SER A 46 -8.97 -0.98 -0.34
CA SER A 46 -10.17 -1.77 -0.13
C SER A 46 -9.93 -2.88 0.86
N VAL A 47 -10.95 -3.24 1.63
CA VAL A 47 -10.92 -4.33 2.60
C VAL A 47 -12.07 -5.27 2.29
N ARG A 48 -11.74 -6.49 1.87
CA ARG A 48 -12.72 -7.57 1.75
C ARG A 48 -13.05 -8.07 3.14
N LEU A 49 -14.29 -7.91 3.55
CA LEU A 49 -14.74 -8.28 4.89
C LEU A 49 -14.70 -9.79 5.08
N ASP A 50 -14.22 -10.22 6.23
CA ASP A 50 -14.24 -11.61 6.65
C ASP A 50 -15.66 -12.03 7.06
N SER A 51 -16.05 -13.26 6.73
CA SER A 51 -17.39 -13.77 7.08
C SER A 51 -17.60 -13.82 8.60
N GLY A 52 -16.57 -14.16 9.36
CA GLY A 52 -16.64 -14.18 10.82
C GLY A 52 -16.87 -12.79 11.42
N PHE A 53 -16.35 -11.75 10.77
CA PHE A 53 -16.65 -10.36 11.15
C PHE A 53 -18.09 -9.99 10.84
N THR A 54 -18.57 -10.27 9.63
CA THR A 54 -19.96 -9.95 9.25
C THR A 54 -20.99 -10.72 10.09
N ASP A 55 -20.68 -11.96 10.46
CA ASP A 55 -21.51 -12.78 11.34
C ASP A 55 -21.55 -12.21 12.76
N ALA A 56 -20.40 -11.77 13.29
CA ALA A 56 -20.31 -11.12 14.60
C ALA A 56 -21.14 -9.82 14.64
N LEU A 57 -21.06 -8.99 13.59
CA LEU A 57 -21.90 -7.79 13.47
C LEU A 57 -23.39 -8.15 13.45
N GLY A 58 -23.78 -9.18 12.68
CA GLY A 58 -25.16 -9.66 12.62
C GLY A 58 -25.69 -10.13 13.97
N GLN A 59 -24.89 -10.89 14.74
CA GLN A 59 -25.26 -11.35 16.09
C GLN A 59 -25.41 -10.19 17.08
N LEU A 60 -24.60 -9.16 16.94
CA LEU A 60 -24.65 -7.97 17.78
C LEU A 60 -25.71 -6.95 17.34
N GLN A 61 -26.41 -7.22 16.23
CA GLN A 61 -27.35 -6.31 15.59
C GLN A 61 -26.73 -4.94 15.28
N VAL A 62 -25.43 -4.95 14.98
CA VAL A 62 -24.67 -3.78 14.55
C VAL A 62 -24.72 -3.75 13.02
N THR A 63 -25.32 -2.71 12.47
CA THR A 63 -25.38 -2.49 11.03
C THR A 63 -24.18 -1.65 10.59
N PRO A 64 -23.29 -2.18 9.73
CA PRO A 64 -22.22 -1.39 9.14
C PRO A 64 -22.76 -0.50 8.02
N GLY A 65 -22.20 0.69 7.89
CA GLY A 65 -22.43 1.63 6.80
C GLY A 65 -21.13 2.35 6.45
N THR A 66 -21.17 3.14 5.38
CA THR A 66 -20.04 3.96 4.92
C THR A 66 -20.32 5.45 5.11
N ILE A 67 -19.25 6.23 5.23
CA ILE A 67 -19.30 7.69 5.38
C ILE A 67 -18.48 8.32 4.25
N GLY A 68 -18.99 9.43 3.72
CA GLY A 68 -18.34 10.20 2.67
C GLY A 68 -18.17 9.40 1.38
N ASP A 69 -16.96 9.40 0.83
CA ASP A 69 -16.65 8.74 -0.44
C ASP A 69 -16.33 7.24 -0.30
N ALA A 70 -16.43 6.70 0.92
CA ALA A 70 -16.32 5.27 1.15
C ALA A 70 -17.51 4.53 0.54
N THR A 71 -17.24 3.40 -0.10
CA THR A 71 -18.27 2.57 -0.75
C THR A 71 -18.20 1.14 -0.24
N LEU A 72 -19.35 0.49 -0.05
CA LEU A 72 -19.46 -0.93 0.30
C LEU A 72 -20.17 -1.65 -0.85
N GLN A 73 -19.45 -2.52 -1.54
CA GLN A 73 -19.96 -3.31 -2.66
C GLN A 73 -19.38 -4.71 -2.60
N ASP A 74 -20.20 -5.74 -2.88
CA ASP A 74 -19.77 -7.14 -2.93
C ASP A 74 -19.01 -7.65 -1.69
N GLY A 75 -19.36 -7.15 -0.50
CA GLY A 75 -18.69 -7.50 0.76
C GLY A 75 -17.29 -6.89 0.91
N SER A 76 -16.92 -5.92 0.07
CA SER A 76 -15.69 -5.16 0.15
C SER A 76 -15.98 -3.69 0.41
N VAL A 77 -15.32 -3.12 1.42
CA VAL A 77 -15.34 -1.67 1.65
C VAL A 77 -14.18 -1.04 0.90
N ARG A 78 -14.41 0.04 0.18
CA ARG A 78 -13.42 0.79 -0.59
C ARG A 78 -13.35 2.23 -0.09
N PHE A 79 -12.13 2.69 0.13
CA PHE A 79 -11.77 4.03 0.60
C PHE A 79 -10.87 4.71 -0.44
N PRO A 80 -11.27 5.84 -1.03
CA PRO A 80 -10.41 6.64 -1.88
C PRO A 80 -9.15 7.11 -1.14
N ILE A 81 -8.00 7.08 -1.82
CA ILE A 81 -6.74 7.60 -1.27
C ILE A 81 -6.70 9.10 -1.55
N THR A 82 -6.56 9.91 -0.49
CA THR A 82 -6.51 11.37 -0.58
C THR A 82 -5.08 11.91 -0.58
N GLY A 83 -4.13 11.16 -0.03
CA GLY A 83 -2.74 11.61 0.07
C GLY A 83 -1.81 10.62 0.75
N GLY A 84 -0.66 11.17 1.16
CA GLY A 84 0.43 10.45 1.83
C GLY A 84 1.64 10.18 0.92
N ASN A 85 2.52 9.30 1.37
CA ASN A 85 3.75 8.92 0.66
C ASN A 85 4.05 7.43 0.92
N VAL A 86 4.70 6.76 -0.02
CA VAL A 86 5.16 5.38 0.18
C VAL A 86 6.56 5.20 -0.36
N THR A 87 7.40 4.53 0.42
CA THR A 87 8.73 4.06 0.04
C THR A 87 8.77 2.55 0.20
N VAL A 88 9.24 1.85 -0.82
CA VAL A 88 9.38 0.40 -0.82
C VAL A 88 10.86 0.04 -0.96
N TYR A 89 11.32 -0.88 -0.13
CA TYR A 89 12.65 -1.48 -0.12
C TYR A 89 12.56 -2.95 -0.55
N ARG A 90 13.70 -3.57 -0.87
CA ARG A 90 13.71 -5.03 -1.04
C ARG A 90 13.47 -5.70 0.31
N PRO A 91 12.72 -6.82 0.36
CA PRO A 91 12.59 -7.61 1.57
C PRO A 91 13.96 -8.00 2.13
N GLY A 92 14.20 -7.70 3.41
CA GLY A 92 15.48 -7.93 4.10
C GLY A 92 16.45 -6.74 4.10
N ASP A 93 16.26 -5.76 3.20
CA ASP A 93 17.10 -4.54 3.17
C ASP A 93 16.61 -3.49 4.20
N ALA A 94 15.31 -3.49 4.52
CA ALA A 94 14.72 -2.68 5.58
C ALA A 94 13.55 -3.43 6.27
N ASP A 95 13.32 -3.13 7.55
CA ASP A 95 12.19 -3.64 8.33
C ASP A 95 11.44 -2.45 8.98
N PRO A 96 10.20 -2.15 8.57
CA PRO A 96 9.45 -2.81 7.50
C PRO A 96 9.96 -2.40 6.11
N TYR A 97 9.80 -3.29 5.12
CA TYR A 97 10.24 -3.02 3.74
C TYR A 97 9.28 -2.10 2.99
N VAL A 98 8.09 -1.83 3.53
CA VAL A 98 7.17 -0.78 3.06
C VAL A 98 7.09 0.26 4.16
N GLN A 99 7.31 1.53 3.82
CA GLN A 99 7.32 2.64 4.76
C GLN A 99 6.53 3.81 4.19
N GLY A 100 6.00 4.67 5.06
CA GLY A 100 5.32 5.89 4.65
C GLY A 100 4.02 6.11 5.40
N ARG A 101 3.03 6.69 4.71
CA ARG A 101 1.71 7.01 5.22
C ARG A 101 0.73 7.05 4.06
N ILE A 102 -0.49 6.55 4.26
CA ILE A 102 -1.57 6.64 3.25
C ILE A 102 -2.78 7.25 3.93
N GLU A 103 -3.35 8.29 3.34
CA GLU A 103 -4.45 9.07 3.92
C GLU A 103 -5.75 8.83 3.13
N HIS A 104 -6.88 8.80 3.83
CA HIS A 104 -8.23 8.55 3.31
C HIS A 104 -9.23 9.57 3.90
N ASP A 105 -8.85 10.85 3.88
CA ASP A 105 -9.63 11.94 4.49
C ASP A 105 -11.04 12.03 3.90
N GLY A 106 -12.00 12.39 4.74
CA GLY A 106 -13.40 12.55 4.32
C GLY A 106 -14.12 11.23 4.04
N SER A 107 -13.45 10.08 4.20
CA SER A 107 -14.04 8.74 4.07
C SER A 107 -14.08 8.03 5.42
N GLY A 108 -15.03 7.10 5.59
CA GLY A 108 -15.15 6.39 6.86
C GLY A 108 -16.16 5.23 6.89
N LEU A 109 -16.31 4.68 8.09
CA LEU A 109 -17.25 3.63 8.45
C LEU A 109 -18.19 4.13 9.54
N SER A 110 -19.46 3.72 9.46
CA SER A 110 -20.41 3.87 10.57
C SER A 110 -20.84 2.51 11.09
N LEU A 111 -20.95 2.38 12.41
CA LEU A 111 -21.50 1.22 13.08
C LEU A 111 -22.73 1.68 13.87
N THR A 112 -23.90 1.15 13.50
CA THR A 112 -25.18 1.56 14.11
C THR A 112 -25.84 0.39 14.82
N LYS A 113 -26.23 0.58 16.08
CA LYS A 113 -26.99 -0.39 16.88
C LYS A 113 -28.11 0.34 17.62
N GLY A 114 -29.35 0.11 17.22
CA GLY A 114 -30.49 0.89 17.72
C GLY A 114 -30.26 2.38 17.48
N ASP A 115 -30.32 3.18 18.54
CA ASP A 115 -30.11 4.64 18.48
C ASP A 115 -28.63 5.04 18.58
N THR A 116 -27.74 4.10 18.88
CA THR A 116 -26.29 4.37 19.00
C THR A 116 -25.63 4.30 17.64
N LYS A 117 -25.00 5.39 17.23
CA LYS A 117 -24.15 5.46 16.02
C LYS A 117 -22.72 5.83 16.41
N VAL A 118 -21.78 4.97 16.05
CA VAL A 118 -20.34 5.21 16.11
C VAL A 118 -19.83 5.43 14.69
N GLU A 119 -18.97 6.41 14.51
CA GLU A 119 -18.39 6.79 13.23
C GLU A 119 -16.87 6.78 13.36
N LEU A 120 -16.23 6.15 12.38
CA LEU A 120 -14.78 6.02 12.26
C LEU A 120 -14.40 6.67 10.93
N THR A 121 -13.71 7.81 10.95
CA THR A 121 -13.42 8.59 9.73
C THR A 121 -11.96 8.98 9.65
N ASP A 122 -11.57 9.52 8.49
CA ASP A 122 -10.25 10.11 8.26
C ASP A 122 -9.14 9.11 8.57
N PHE A 123 -9.22 7.97 7.88
CA PHE A 123 -8.30 6.87 8.12
C PHE A 123 -6.88 7.20 7.63
N VAL A 124 -5.90 6.75 8.41
CA VAL A 124 -4.48 6.85 8.09
C VAL A 124 -3.85 5.48 8.27
N ILE A 125 -3.27 4.95 7.19
CA ILE A 125 -2.48 3.72 7.20
C ILE A 125 -1.02 4.09 7.43
N ASP A 126 -0.43 3.53 8.49
CA ASP A 126 0.99 3.59 8.78
C ASP A 126 1.58 2.16 8.61
N PRO A 127 2.32 1.88 7.52
CA PRO A 127 2.98 0.60 7.29
C PRO A 127 4.26 0.41 8.12
N GLY A 128 4.51 1.25 9.13
CA GLY A 128 5.62 1.16 10.07
C GLY A 128 5.68 -0.15 10.87
N ASN A 129 6.51 -0.18 11.92
CA ASN A 129 6.62 -1.34 12.81
C ASN A 129 6.35 -0.89 14.26
N PRO A 130 5.12 -1.11 14.79
CA PRO A 130 4.03 -1.91 14.20
C PRO A 130 3.27 -1.19 13.08
N ALA A 131 2.71 -1.97 12.14
CA ALA A 131 1.85 -1.43 11.09
C ALA A 131 0.42 -1.26 11.63
N THR A 132 -0.16 -0.08 11.45
CA THR A 132 -1.43 0.30 12.07
C THR A 132 -2.33 1.09 11.12
N LEU A 133 -3.63 1.04 11.38
CA LEU A 133 -4.62 1.94 10.80
C LEU A 133 -5.23 2.75 11.93
N SER A 134 -5.09 4.07 11.86
CA SER A 134 -5.67 5.01 12.80
C SER A 134 -6.76 5.85 12.14
N GLY A 135 -7.58 6.50 12.95
CA GLY A 135 -8.60 7.41 12.45
C GLY A 135 -9.30 8.15 13.58
N LYS A 136 -10.17 9.08 13.20
CA LYS A 136 -11.05 9.81 14.10
C LYS A 136 -12.21 8.92 14.53
N VAL A 137 -12.57 9.02 15.81
CA VAL A 137 -13.71 8.29 16.39
C VAL A 137 -14.71 9.29 16.92
N SER A 138 -15.95 9.18 16.46
CA SER A 138 -17.08 9.94 17.01
C SER A 138 -18.25 9.04 17.35
N ALA A 139 -19.02 9.40 18.38
CA ALA A 139 -20.25 8.72 18.74
C ALA A 139 -21.31 9.75 19.12
N GLY A 140 -22.54 9.58 18.60
CA GLY A 140 -23.63 10.52 18.87
C GLY A 140 -23.31 11.97 18.46
N GLY A 141 -22.47 12.17 17.44
CA GLY A 141 -22.05 13.49 16.96
C GLY A 141 -20.95 14.17 17.79
N GLN A 142 -20.40 13.51 18.82
CA GLN A 142 -19.26 14.00 19.60
C GLN A 142 -17.99 13.27 19.21
N THR A 143 -16.89 13.99 18.97
CA THR A 143 -15.58 13.38 18.78
C THR A 143 -15.07 12.82 20.11
N LEU A 144 -14.81 11.52 20.14
CA LEU A 144 -14.23 10.81 21.28
C LEU A 144 -12.70 10.78 21.20
N ALA A 145 -12.16 10.70 19.99
CA ALA A 145 -10.73 10.76 19.72
C ALA A 145 -10.48 11.33 18.33
N GLU A 146 -9.56 12.30 18.23
CA GLU A 146 -9.14 12.87 16.94
C GLU A 146 -8.27 11.91 16.13
N SER A 147 -7.50 11.05 16.81
CA SER A 147 -6.74 9.97 16.20
C SER A 147 -6.55 8.85 17.22
N ALA A 148 -7.14 7.69 16.95
CA ALA A 148 -6.96 6.47 17.73
C ALA A 148 -6.49 5.35 16.81
N VAL A 149 -5.67 4.43 17.33
CA VAL A 149 -5.30 3.20 16.60
C VAL A 149 -6.50 2.26 16.61
N LEU A 150 -7.09 2.04 15.43
CA LEU A 150 -8.32 1.28 15.27
C LEU A 150 -8.05 -0.16 14.89
N PHE A 151 -7.05 -0.38 14.02
CA PHE A 151 -6.71 -1.69 13.54
C PHE A 151 -5.21 -1.92 13.53
N ASP A 152 -4.82 -3.14 13.87
CA ASP A 152 -3.48 -3.67 13.67
C ASP A 152 -3.42 -4.29 12.27
N LEU A 153 -2.34 -4.01 11.55
CA LEU A 153 -2.13 -4.49 10.19
C LEU A 153 -1.04 -5.57 10.19
N ASP A 154 -1.40 -6.75 9.70
CA ASP A 154 -0.46 -7.86 9.58
C ASP A 154 -0.09 -8.07 8.11
N GLY A 155 1.15 -7.72 7.79
CA GLY A 155 1.74 -7.87 6.46
C GLY A 155 2.36 -9.24 6.19
N SER A 156 2.31 -10.20 7.11
CA SER A 156 2.93 -11.53 6.95
C SER A 156 2.35 -12.34 5.77
N THR A 157 1.14 -12.01 5.33
CA THR A 157 0.44 -12.62 4.20
C THR A 157 0.49 -11.79 2.92
N LEU A 158 1.33 -10.75 2.87
CA LEU A 158 1.48 -9.90 1.69
C LEU A 158 1.94 -10.70 0.47
N GLN A 159 1.20 -10.50 -0.62
CA GLN A 159 1.60 -10.98 -1.93
C GLN A 159 2.67 -10.03 -2.52
N PRO A 160 3.48 -10.51 -3.48
CA PRO A 160 4.36 -9.64 -4.24
C PRO A 160 3.58 -8.50 -4.88
N ILE A 161 4.16 -7.29 -4.88
CA ILE A 161 3.56 -6.12 -5.54
C ILE A 161 3.37 -6.44 -7.01
N GLN A 162 2.15 -6.26 -7.51
CA GLN A 162 1.83 -6.40 -8.92
C GLN A 162 1.81 -5.02 -9.57
N THR A 163 2.53 -4.84 -10.67
CA THR A 163 2.50 -3.61 -11.45
C THR A 163 1.73 -3.84 -12.74
N ASP A 164 0.88 -2.89 -13.09
CA ASP A 164 0.20 -2.83 -14.37
C ASP A 164 0.72 -1.61 -15.14
N ALA A 165 1.59 -1.88 -16.12
CA ALA A 165 2.17 -0.87 -16.98
C ALA A 165 1.21 -0.37 -18.08
N ALA A 166 0.05 -0.97 -18.29
CA ALA A 166 -0.97 -0.39 -19.18
C ALA A 166 -1.85 0.60 -18.41
N ALA A 167 -2.17 0.28 -17.16
CA ALA A 167 -2.98 1.11 -16.28
C ALA A 167 -2.17 2.17 -15.50
N GLY A 168 -0.85 2.04 -15.44
CA GLY A 168 0.01 2.93 -14.65
C GLY A 168 -0.19 2.77 -13.15
N THR A 169 -0.47 1.55 -12.69
CA THR A 169 -0.79 1.27 -11.28
C THR A 169 0.10 0.20 -10.66
N ALA A 170 0.18 0.22 -9.33
CA ALA A 170 0.71 -0.85 -8.52
C ALA A 170 -0.32 -1.31 -7.50
N THR A 171 -0.42 -2.62 -7.31
CA THR A 171 -1.37 -3.27 -6.41
C THR A 171 -0.61 -4.08 -5.36
N LEU A 172 -0.93 -3.82 -4.09
CA LEU A 172 -0.47 -4.60 -2.94
C LEU A 172 -1.67 -5.26 -2.28
N THR A 173 -1.66 -6.58 -2.16
CA THR A 173 -2.76 -7.37 -1.61
C THR A 173 -2.24 -8.28 -0.50
N GLY A 174 -3.08 -8.52 0.51
CA GLY A 174 -2.82 -9.56 1.50
C GLY A 174 -2.50 -9.04 2.89
N THR A 175 -2.70 -7.76 3.19
CA THR A 175 -2.58 -7.27 4.56
C THR A 175 -3.81 -7.71 5.34
N THR A 176 -3.63 -8.49 6.39
CA THR A 176 -4.73 -8.87 7.27
C THR A 176 -5.03 -7.71 8.22
N VAL A 177 -6.29 -7.26 8.26
CA VAL A 177 -6.74 -6.16 9.11
C VAL A 177 -7.39 -6.73 10.36
N ARG A 178 -6.87 -6.38 11.54
CA ARG A 178 -7.37 -6.89 12.82
C ARG A 178 -7.79 -5.74 13.73
N LEU A 179 -8.90 -5.89 14.43
CA LEU A 179 -9.37 -4.88 15.38
C LEU A 179 -8.37 -4.71 16.52
N SER A 180 -7.96 -3.48 16.84
CA SER A 180 -7.09 -3.24 18.00
C SER A 180 -7.84 -3.53 19.30
N SER A 181 -7.13 -3.86 20.38
CA SER A 181 -7.77 -4.06 21.68
C SER A 181 -8.45 -2.79 22.18
N GLY A 182 -7.80 -1.63 22.03
CA GLY A 182 -8.37 -0.35 22.45
C GLY A 182 -9.64 0.01 21.68
N ALA A 183 -9.70 -0.28 20.38
CA ALA A 183 -10.91 -0.08 19.59
C ALA A 183 -12.02 -1.05 19.97
N ALA A 184 -11.69 -2.33 20.23
CA ALA A 184 -12.66 -3.30 20.70
C ALA A 184 -13.30 -2.88 22.03
N ASP A 185 -12.49 -2.41 22.99
CA ASP A 185 -12.96 -1.93 24.29
C ASP A 185 -13.87 -0.70 24.14
N ALA A 186 -13.50 0.26 23.27
CA ALA A 186 -14.32 1.44 23.00
C ALA A 186 -15.68 1.06 22.36
N LEU A 187 -15.69 0.14 21.40
CA LEU A 187 -16.92 -0.34 20.77
C LEU A 187 -17.81 -1.13 21.76
N ASN A 188 -17.19 -1.95 22.59
CA ASN A 188 -17.87 -2.68 23.67
C ASN A 188 -18.55 -1.73 24.65
N GLN A 189 -17.87 -0.67 25.07
CA GLN A 189 -18.44 0.38 25.91
C GLN A 189 -19.58 1.13 25.20
N ALA A 190 -19.40 1.51 23.94
CA ALA A 190 -20.41 2.23 23.17
C ALA A 190 -21.69 1.41 22.97
N PHE A 191 -21.56 0.10 22.73
CA PHE A 191 -22.69 -0.79 22.42
C PHE A 191 -23.19 -1.63 23.62
N GLY A 192 -22.58 -1.44 24.80
CA GLY A 192 -22.90 -2.17 26.03
C GLY A 192 -22.75 -3.68 25.87
N THR A 193 -21.61 -4.15 25.35
CA THR A 193 -21.33 -5.57 25.09
C THR A 193 -19.88 -5.92 25.42
N ASP A 194 -19.56 -7.20 25.61
CA ASP A 194 -18.19 -7.72 25.78
C ASP A 194 -17.81 -8.75 24.68
N ALA A 195 -18.64 -8.81 23.64
CA ALA A 195 -18.53 -9.79 22.58
C ALA A 195 -17.46 -9.41 21.54
N ILE A 196 -17.17 -8.11 21.38
CA ILE A 196 -16.16 -7.66 20.43
C ILE A 196 -14.79 -7.85 21.07
N ARG A 197 -13.93 -8.66 20.43
CA ARG A 197 -12.60 -8.96 20.97
C ARG A 197 -11.53 -8.28 20.13
N GLY A 198 -10.53 -7.72 20.81
CA GLY A 198 -9.29 -7.30 20.17
C GLY A 198 -8.65 -8.47 19.42
N GLY A 199 -8.03 -8.18 18.29
CA GLY A 199 -7.44 -9.14 17.38
C GLY A 199 -8.43 -9.83 16.44
N LEU A 200 -9.74 -9.51 16.51
CA LEU A 200 -10.75 -9.98 15.58
C LEU A 200 -10.34 -9.62 14.15
N THR A 201 -10.30 -10.61 13.26
CA THR A 201 -9.98 -10.37 11.85
C THR A 201 -11.18 -9.71 11.19
N ILE A 202 -10.96 -8.52 10.64
CA ILE A 202 -11.97 -7.73 9.93
C ILE A 202 -12.01 -8.13 8.47
N GLY A 203 -10.85 -8.43 7.89
CA GLY A 203 -10.74 -8.74 6.48
C GLY A 203 -9.33 -8.68 5.94
N VAL A 204 -9.23 -8.73 4.62
CA VAL A 204 -7.97 -8.64 3.88
C VAL A 204 -7.96 -7.37 3.03
N ALA A 205 -6.93 -6.56 3.19
CA ALA A 205 -6.77 -5.30 2.46
C ALA A 205 -6.06 -5.48 1.11
N THR A 206 -6.49 -4.67 0.15
CA THR A 206 -5.89 -4.46 -1.16
C THR A 206 -5.73 -2.97 -1.39
N ILE A 207 -4.52 -2.53 -1.72
CA ILE A 207 -4.18 -1.13 -1.96
C ILE A 207 -3.77 -0.98 -3.42
N VAL A 208 -4.36 0.00 -4.11
CA VAL A 208 -4.03 0.33 -5.50
C VAL A 208 -3.61 1.79 -5.59
N VAL A 209 -2.38 2.01 -6.03
CA VAL A 209 -1.77 3.34 -6.18
C VAL A 209 -1.37 3.58 -7.62
N ASN A 210 -1.29 4.85 -8.03
CA ASN A 210 -0.72 5.18 -9.34
C ASN A 210 0.80 5.17 -9.22
N LEU A 211 1.48 4.68 -10.26
CA LEU A 211 2.93 4.72 -10.33
C LEU A 211 3.39 6.10 -10.79
N PRO A 212 4.40 6.72 -10.14
CA PRO A 212 5.02 7.92 -10.67
C PRO A 212 5.74 7.58 -11.97
N GLY A 213 5.22 8.06 -13.11
CA GLY A 213 5.94 7.99 -14.39
C GLY A 213 5.43 6.99 -15.44
N GLN A 214 4.12 6.93 -15.68
CA GLN A 214 3.64 6.74 -17.05
C GLN A 214 2.93 8.01 -17.50
N MET A 215 3.72 8.96 -18.00
CA MET A 215 3.14 9.94 -18.92
C MET A 215 2.47 9.15 -20.05
N PRO A 216 1.23 9.48 -20.45
CA PRO A 216 0.72 9.04 -21.75
C PRO A 216 1.82 9.34 -22.76
N ALA A 217 2.17 8.36 -23.61
CA ALA A 217 3.18 8.56 -24.64
C ALA A 217 2.87 9.90 -25.32
N MET A 218 3.74 10.90 -25.10
CA MET A 218 3.67 12.13 -25.87
C MET A 218 3.67 11.67 -27.33
N PRO A 219 2.69 12.09 -28.17
CA PRO A 219 2.80 11.80 -29.60
C PRO A 219 4.19 12.27 -30.01
N GLN A 220 4.97 11.38 -30.62
CA GLN A 220 6.27 11.72 -31.18
C GLN A 220 6.01 12.76 -32.28
N GLY A 221 5.92 14.03 -31.86
CA GLY A 221 5.96 15.17 -32.73
C GLY A 221 7.31 15.12 -33.41
N GLY A 222 7.30 14.73 -34.68
CA GLY A 222 8.48 14.62 -35.50
C GLY A 222 9.29 15.90 -35.37
N VAL A 223 10.55 15.76 -34.97
CA VAL A 223 11.53 16.77 -35.31
C VAL A 223 11.74 16.65 -36.81
N GLU A 224 10.95 17.41 -37.58
CA GLU A 224 11.35 17.79 -38.91
C GLU A 224 12.71 18.47 -38.78
N THR A 225 13.77 17.77 -39.19
CA THR A 225 15.06 18.36 -39.49
C THR A 225 14.88 19.28 -40.70
N GLY A 226 14.31 20.46 -40.47
CA GLY A 226 14.16 21.54 -41.42
C GLY A 226 15.50 22.21 -41.68
N GLY A 227 16.37 21.52 -42.41
CA GLY A 227 17.53 22.12 -43.07
C GLY A 227 17.13 22.64 -44.44
N GLY A 228 17.39 23.92 -44.70
CA GLY A 228 17.63 24.42 -46.05
C GLY A 228 16.53 25.29 -46.65
N SER A 229 16.61 26.60 -46.38
CA SER A 229 16.14 27.62 -47.33
C SER A 229 17.35 28.25 -48.01
N THR A 230 17.64 27.86 -49.25
CA THR A 230 18.15 28.77 -50.31
C THR A 230 17.73 28.24 -51.69
N SER A 231 16.65 28.82 -52.21
CA SER A 231 16.49 29.40 -53.55
C SER A 231 17.10 28.71 -54.78
N GLY A 232 16.25 28.37 -55.76
CA GLY A 232 16.62 28.25 -57.18
C GLY A 232 15.66 27.38 -58.01
N PRO A 233 15.05 27.88 -59.11
CA PRO A 233 13.93 27.22 -59.78
C PRO A 233 14.34 26.32 -60.97
N ASP A 234 13.34 25.54 -61.42
CA ASP A 234 13.20 24.90 -62.73
C ASP A 234 14.04 23.64 -63.03
N THR A 235 13.39 22.47 -63.08
CA THR A 235 13.00 21.84 -64.36
C THR A 235 12.24 20.52 -64.14
N ALA A 236 11.27 20.31 -65.03
CA ALA A 236 10.37 19.17 -65.13
C ALA A 236 11.06 17.79 -65.22
N LEU A 237 10.43 16.76 -64.66
CA LEU A 237 10.24 15.49 -65.37
C LEU A 237 9.05 14.70 -64.81
N VAL A 238 7.97 14.67 -65.59
CA VAL A 238 6.89 13.68 -65.53
C VAL A 238 7.39 12.42 -66.23
N LEU A 239 7.22 11.23 -65.64
CA LEU A 239 7.14 9.88 -66.26
C LEU A 239 6.89 8.87 -65.11
N ALA A 240 5.68 8.33 -64.91
CA ALA A 240 5.03 7.21 -65.63
C ALA A 240 5.38 5.81 -65.09
N GLY A 241 4.35 5.07 -64.65
CA GLY A 241 4.28 3.59 -64.57
C GLY A 241 5.08 2.94 -63.44
N VAL A 242 4.70 1.83 -62.82
CA VAL A 242 3.96 0.67 -63.31
C VAL A 242 3.34 -0.08 -62.12
N ALA A 243 2.12 -0.59 -62.32
CA ALA A 243 1.46 -1.57 -61.47
C ALA A 243 1.76 -3.01 -61.95
N ALA A 244 1.92 -3.95 -61.01
CA ALA A 244 1.73 -5.41 -61.14
C ALA A 244 1.82 -5.98 -59.70
N LEU A 245 0.80 -6.49 -59.01
CA LEU A 245 -0.14 -7.61 -59.22
C LEU A 245 0.49 -8.99 -59.54
N VAL A 246 -0.10 -10.02 -58.92
CA VAL A 246 0.06 -11.49 -59.07
C VAL A 246 1.00 -12.14 -58.03
N ALA A 247 0.72 -13.31 -57.42
CA ALA A 247 -0.46 -14.04 -56.93
C ALA A 247 0.08 -15.38 -56.34
N ALA A 248 -0.74 -15.99 -55.47
CA ALA A 248 -0.93 -17.45 -55.31
C ALA A 248 0.17 -18.34 -54.70
N GLY A 249 -0.26 -19.21 -53.77
CA GLY A 249 0.42 -20.47 -53.49
C GLY A 249 0.24 -20.98 -52.05
N GLY A 250 -0.88 -21.65 -51.76
CA GLY A 250 -1.11 -22.34 -50.49
C GLY A 250 -0.64 -23.79 -50.50
N VAL A 251 -0.28 -24.30 -49.31
CA VAL A 251 -0.25 -25.71 -48.86
C VAL A 251 -0.33 -25.61 -47.32
N GLY A 252 -1.25 -26.18 -46.54
CA GLY A 252 -2.00 -27.42 -46.69
C GLY A 252 -1.35 -28.53 -45.86
N LEU A 253 -1.58 -28.58 -44.53
CA LEU A 253 -1.36 -29.83 -43.80
C LEU A 253 -2.29 -29.98 -42.58
N VAL A 254 -3.13 -31.01 -42.68
CA VAL A 254 -4.17 -31.43 -41.73
C VAL A 254 -3.67 -32.64 -40.93
N ALA A 255 -3.89 -32.55 -39.61
CA ALA A 255 -4.22 -33.57 -38.62
C ALA A 255 -3.49 -34.93 -38.51
N ARG A 256 -3.22 -35.32 -37.25
CA ARG A 256 -3.58 -36.66 -36.77
C ARG A 256 -3.94 -36.66 -35.28
N ARG A 257 -5.19 -37.08 -35.01
CA ARG A 257 -5.70 -37.52 -33.70
C ARG A 257 -4.98 -38.78 -33.23
N ARG A 258 -4.81 -38.93 -31.91
CA ARG A 258 -4.90 -40.25 -31.26
C ARG A 258 -5.63 -40.11 -29.93
N ALA A 259 -6.84 -40.65 -29.89
CA ALA A 259 -7.54 -41.03 -28.68
C ALA A 259 -6.98 -42.38 -28.20
N GLY A 260 -6.94 -42.57 -26.89
CA GLY A 260 -6.69 -43.85 -26.24
C GLY A 260 -7.32 -43.82 -24.86
N ALA A 261 -8.56 -44.30 -24.78
CA ALA A 261 -9.21 -44.64 -23.53
C ALA A 261 -8.84 -46.08 -23.17
N HIS A 262 -8.64 -46.37 -21.89
CA HIS A 262 -8.94 -47.68 -21.33
C HIS A 262 -9.33 -47.54 -19.84
N ARG A 263 -10.53 -48.02 -19.53
CA ARG A 263 -11.00 -48.39 -18.18
C ARG A 263 -10.63 -49.85 -17.92
N GLY A 264 -10.37 -50.15 -16.65
CA GLY A 264 -10.25 -51.45 -16.02
C GLY A 264 -10.06 -51.22 -14.53
#